data_AF-A0A383ANF7-F1
#
_entry.id   AF-A0A383ANF7-F1
#
_cell.length_a   1.000
_cell.length_b   1.000
_cell.length_c   1.000
_cell.angle_alpha   90.00
_cell.angle_beta   90.00
_cell.angle_gamma   90.00
#
_symmetry.space_group_name_H-M   'P 1'
#
loop_
_entity.id
_entity.type
_entity.pdbx_description
1 polymer ?
#
loop_
_entity_poly.entity_id
_entity_poly.type
_entity_poly.pdbx_seq_one_letter_code
_entity_poly.pdbx_strand_id
1 'polypeptide(L)'
;MKSINDCFLRRAFSLLLLCTVAPTSAQVVARVGDTALSVEEYEDRARNLRQSGYEHLQVVNMDAKRQLLDGIIAQELLVLEGYRQGVDYDPVI
;
A
#
# COMPACT_ATOMS: atom_id res chain seq x y z
N MET A 1 16.40 -41.48 -44.83
CA MET A 1 15.26 -42.40 -44.59
C MET A 1 15.28 -42.75 -43.10
N LYS A 2 14.21 -42.42 -42.35
CA LYS A 2 13.94 -42.70 -40.90
C LYS A 2 14.89 -42.01 -39.89
N SER A 3 14.48 -41.45 -38.77
CA SER A 3 13.20 -41.08 -38.13
C SER A 3 13.65 -40.26 -36.91
N ILE A 4 13.46 -38.93 -36.82
CA ILE A 4 12.34 -38.27 -36.13
C ILE A 4 11.72 -39.19 -35.06
N ASN A 5 12.15 -39.04 -33.81
CA ASN A 5 11.37 -39.18 -32.57
C ASN A 5 12.28 -39.57 -31.39
N ASP A 6 12.86 -38.58 -30.71
CA ASP A 6 13.31 -38.71 -29.31
C ASP A 6 13.39 -37.33 -28.64
N CYS A 7 12.37 -36.49 -28.86
CA CYS A 7 12.23 -35.20 -28.19
C CYS A 7 10.88 -35.06 -27.47
N PHE A 8 10.13 -36.15 -27.32
CA PHE A 8 8.71 -36.10 -26.92
C PHE A 8 8.43 -36.30 -25.43
N LEU A 9 9.44 -36.48 -24.57
CA LEU A 9 9.19 -36.85 -23.17
C LEU A 9 9.83 -35.94 -22.10
N ARG A 10 10.13 -34.67 -22.43
CA ARG A 10 10.72 -33.75 -21.44
C ARG A 10 10.14 -32.34 -21.39
N ARG A 11 9.06 -32.08 -22.13
CA ARG A 11 8.43 -30.75 -22.24
C ARG A 11 6.98 -30.68 -21.72
N ALA A 12 6.65 -31.49 -20.71
CA ALA A 12 5.32 -31.51 -20.10
C ALA A 12 5.32 -31.18 -18.60
N PHE A 13 6.24 -30.32 -18.14
CA PHE A 13 6.31 -29.92 -16.72
C PHE A 13 6.55 -28.41 -16.57
N SER A 14 5.86 -27.59 -17.36
CA SER A 14 6.05 -26.13 -17.31
C SER A 14 4.78 -25.33 -17.57
N LEU A 15 3.61 -25.90 -17.31
CA LEU A 15 2.33 -25.22 -17.50
C LEU A 15 1.43 -25.48 -16.29
N LEU A 16 0.83 -24.39 -15.81
CA LEU A 16 -0.09 -24.29 -14.67
C LEU A 16 0.53 -24.25 -13.27
N LEU A 17 1.21 -23.15 -12.99
CA LEU A 17 0.97 -22.45 -11.73
C LEU A 17 0.67 -20.96 -12.01
N LEU A 18 -0.41 -20.69 -12.76
CA LEU A 18 -1.08 -19.41 -12.62
C LEU A 18 -1.80 -19.45 -11.27
N CYS A 19 -1.08 -19.13 -10.20
CA CYS A 19 -1.71 -18.71 -8.97
C CYS A 19 -2.55 -17.48 -9.31
N THR A 20 -3.87 -17.66 -9.37
CA THR A 20 -4.81 -16.55 -9.31
C THR A 20 -4.62 -15.92 -7.93
N VAL A 21 -3.75 -14.93 -7.84
CA VAL A 21 -3.69 -14.05 -6.68
C VAL A 21 -5.00 -13.27 -6.73
N ALA A 22 -6.01 -13.79 -6.04
CA ALA A 22 -7.23 -13.04 -5.82
C ALA A 22 -6.83 -11.72 -5.14
N PRO A 23 -7.27 -10.55 -5.62
CA PRO A 23 -6.99 -9.30 -4.95
C PRO A 23 -7.58 -9.42 -3.56
N THR A 24 -6.73 -9.57 -2.57
CA THR A 24 -7.13 -9.55 -1.17
C THR A 24 -7.66 -8.14 -0.98
N SER A 25 -8.96 -7.99 -0.77
CA SER A 25 -9.56 -6.67 -0.60
C SER A 25 -8.82 -5.96 0.52
N ALA A 26 -8.01 -4.95 0.17
CA ALA A 26 -7.19 -4.26 1.14
C ALA A 26 -8.10 -3.73 2.26
N GLN A 27 -7.85 -4.18 3.49
CA GLN A 27 -8.65 -3.77 4.62
C GLN A 27 -8.49 -2.25 4.81
N VAL A 28 -9.60 -1.53 4.90
CA VAL A 28 -9.61 -0.06 5.01
C VAL A 28 -9.70 0.34 6.47
N VAL A 29 -8.81 1.24 6.90
CA VAL A 29 -8.77 1.80 8.26
C VAL A 29 -9.60 3.07 8.37
N ALA A 30 -9.57 3.91 7.32
CA ALA A 30 -10.33 5.15 7.25
C ALA A 30 -10.60 5.57 5.80
N ARG A 31 -11.59 6.44 5.60
CA ARG A 31 -11.83 7.17 4.35
C ARG A 31 -11.86 8.67 4.65
N VAL A 32 -11.15 9.46 3.85
CA VAL A 32 -11.09 10.92 3.95
C VAL A 32 -11.42 11.49 2.57
N GLY A 33 -12.63 12.04 2.42
CA GLY A 33 -13.17 12.35 1.10
C GLY A 33 -13.24 11.09 0.23
N ASP A 34 -12.63 11.15 -0.96
CA ASP A 34 -12.55 10.03 -1.90
C ASP A 34 -11.33 9.13 -1.67
N THR A 35 -10.40 9.53 -0.80
CA THR A 35 -9.19 8.76 -0.49
C THR A 35 -9.49 7.70 0.56
N ALA A 36 -9.19 6.44 0.27
CA ALA A 36 -9.23 5.34 1.23
C ALA A 36 -7.84 5.08 1.78
N LEU A 37 -7.71 5.03 3.11
CA LEU A 37 -6.49 4.63 3.79
C LEU A 37 -6.55 3.14 4.12
N SER A 38 -5.69 2.36 3.48
CA SER A 38 -5.56 0.92 3.75
C SER A 38 -4.80 0.65 5.05
N VAL A 39 -4.94 -0.58 5.59
CA VAL A 39 -4.14 -1.05 6.72
C VAL A 39 -2.65 -1.03 6.37
N GLU A 40 -2.30 -1.45 5.16
CA GLU A 40 -0.92 -1.47 4.68
C GLU A 40 -0.30 -0.06 4.66
N GLU A 41 -0.98 0.91 4.04
CA GLU A 41 -0.50 2.31 4.04
C GLU A 41 -0.39 2.90 5.44
N TYR A 42 -1.34 2.58 6.32
CA TYR A 42 -1.29 3.01 7.70
C TYR A 42 -0.04 2.45 8.41
N GLU A 43 0.25 1.16 8.23
CA GLU A 43 1.44 0.52 8.80
C GLU A 43 2.74 1.07 8.21
N ASP A 44 2.75 1.37 6.92
CA ASP A 44 3.89 1.98 6.22
C ASP A 44 4.19 3.38 6.76
N ARG A 45 3.17 4.22 6.87
CA ARG A 45 3.29 5.56 7.49
C ARG A 45 3.74 5.45 8.95
N ALA A 46 3.24 4.46 9.70
CA ALA A 46 3.69 4.19 11.06
C ALA A 46 5.18 3.81 11.14
N ARG A 47 5.66 2.97 10.22
CA ARG A 47 7.08 2.58 10.15
C ARG A 47 7.97 3.78 9.80
N ASN A 48 7.57 4.61 8.84
CA ASN A 48 8.32 5.79 8.44
C ASN A 48 8.46 6.80 9.59
N LEU A 49 7.42 6.97 10.42
CA LEU A 49 7.49 7.83 11.61
C LEU A 49 8.40 7.28 12.71
N ARG A 50 8.44 5.96 12.89
CA ARG A 50 9.42 5.36 13.82
C ARG A 50 10.85 5.64 13.36
N GLN A 51 11.10 5.61 12.05
CA GLN A 51 12.43 5.88 11.48
C GLN A 51 12.84 7.35 11.59
N SER A 52 11.90 8.29 11.60
CA SER A 52 12.19 9.73 11.75
C SER A 52 12.46 10.17 13.20
N GLY A 53 12.53 9.23 14.15
CA GLY A 53 12.79 9.52 15.56
C GLY A 53 11.54 9.83 16.39
N TYR A 54 10.35 9.55 15.86
CA TYR A 54 9.10 9.66 16.61
C TYR A 54 8.95 8.47 17.58
N GLU A 55 9.73 8.49 18.67
CA GLU A 55 9.82 7.42 19.66
C GLU A 55 8.55 7.24 20.51
N HIS A 56 7.60 8.19 20.46
CA HIS A 56 6.34 8.12 21.22
C HIS A 56 5.46 6.92 20.81
N LEU A 57 5.75 6.29 19.66
CA LEU A 57 5.08 5.08 19.15
C LEU A 57 5.75 3.76 19.60
N GLN A 58 6.84 3.80 20.38
CA GLN A 58 7.56 2.60 20.83
C GLN A 58 6.67 1.67 21.68
N VAL A 59 5.69 2.23 22.39
CA VAL A 59 4.59 1.46 22.97
C VAL A 59 3.45 1.51 21.97
N VAL A 60 3.24 0.41 21.23
CA VAL A 60 2.14 0.24 20.28
C VAL A 60 0.82 0.07 21.05
N ASN A 61 0.44 1.08 21.83
CA ASN A 61 -0.87 1.18 22.46
C ASN A 61 -1.88 1.72 21.42
N MET A 62 -3.15 1.39 21.61
CA MET A 62 -4.24 1.88 20.78
C MET A 62 -4.33 3.40 20.73
N ASP A 63 -3.92 4.11 21.80
CA ASP A 63 -3.88 5.57 21.81
C ASP A 63 -2.85 6.14 20.83
N ALA A 64 -1.65 5.54 20.80
CA ALA A 64 -0.59 5.90 19.86
C ALA A 64 -1.03 5.64 18.41
N LYS A 65 -1.76 4.54 18.18
CA LYS A 65 -2.35 4.25 16.87
C LYS A 65 -3.42 5.28 16.47
N ARG A 66 -4.28 5.66 17.41
CA ARG A 66 -5.31 6.69 17.18
C ARG A 66 -4.67 8.03 16.83
N GLN A 67 -3.68 8.48 17.60
CA GLN A 67 -2.98 9.74 17.33
C GLN A 67 -2.34 9.78 15.95
N LEU A 68 -1.72 8.67 15.53
CA LEU A 68 -1.19 8.55 14.17
C LEU A 68 -2.30 8.68 13.12
N LEU A 69 -3.40 7.95 13.30
CA LEU A 69 -4.54 8.01 12.38
C LEU A 69 -5.12 9.42 12.29
N ASP A 70 -5.28 10.12 13.41
CA ASP A 70 -5.78 11.49 13.48
C ASP A 70 -4.83 12.45 12.73
N GLY A 71 -3.52 12.28 12.90
CA GLY A 71 -2.51 13.05 12.17
C GLY A 71 -2.57 12.85 10.65
N ILE A 72 -2.74 11.59 10.21
CA ILE A 72 -2.93 11.26 8.80
C ILE A 72 -4.19 11.94 8.25
N ILE A 73 -5.32 11.81 8.93
CA ILE A 73 -6.59 12.42 8.51
C ILE A 73 -6.47 13.94 8.42
N ALA A 74 -5.85 14.58 9.42
CA ALA A 74 -5.66 16.03 9.43
C ALA A 74 -4.81 16.50 8.24
N GLN A 75 -3.74 15.78 7.91
CA GLN A 75 -2.92 16.10 6.74
C GLN A 75 -3.71 15.97 5.44
N GLU A 76 -4.46 14.89 5.24
CA GLU A 76 -5.26 14.69 4.03
C GLU A 76 -6.33 15.79 3.89
N LEU A 77 -6.96 16.21 5.00
CA LEU A 77 -7.90 17.35 4.98
C LEU A 77 -7.24 18.66 4.56
N LEU A 78 -6.00 18.92 4.99
CA LEU A 78 -5.24 20.10 4.56
C LEU A 78 -4.91 20.05 3.06
N VAL A 79 -4.54 18.88 2.55
CA VAL A 79 -4.27 18.68 1.12
C VAL A 79 -5.54 18.91 0.29
N LEU A 80 -6.67 18.32 0.72
CA LEU A 80 -7.97 18.52 0.05
C LEU A 80 -8.41 19.97 0.07
N GLU A 81 -8.19 20.68 1.18
CA GLU A 81 -8.46 22.11 1.27
C GLU A 81 -7.54 22.93 0.35
N GLY A 82 -6.26 22.56 0.24
CA GLY A 82 -5.32 23.16 -0.71
C GLY A 82 -5.82 23.05 -2.15
N TYR A 83 -6.27 21.84 -2.56
CA TYR A 83 -6.89 21.64 -3.87
C TYR A 83 -8.15 22.48 -4.05
N ARG A 84 -9.02 22.55 -3.02
CA ARG A 84 -10.23 23.37 -3.05
C ARG A 84 -9.93 24.86 -3.23
N GLN A 85 -8.82 25.34 -2.68
CA GLN A 85 -8.37 26.73 -2.80
C GLN A 85 -7.62 27.02 -4.11
N GLY A 86 -7.40 26.01 -4.96
CA GLY A 86 -6.64 26.17 -6.20
C GLY A 86 -5.13 26.33 -5.96
N VAL A 87 -4.63 25.89 -4.80
CA VAL A 87 -3.19 25.71 -4.56
C VAL A 87 -2.80 24.41 -5.25
N ASP A 88 -2.88 24.40 -6.58
CA ASP A 88 -2.42 23.27 -7.37
C ASP A 88 -0.89 23.35 -7.47
N TYR A 89 -0.30 22.17 -7.35
CA TYR A 89 1.11 21.81 -7.27
C TYR A 89 1.99 22.79 -8.07
N ASP A 90 2.85 23.56 -7.39
CA ASP A 90 4.00 24.17 -8.05
C ASP A 90 5.02 23.04 -8.30
N PRO A 91 5.26 22.60 -9.55
CA PRO A 91 6.12 21.45 -9.84
C PRO A 91 7.62 21.78 -9.71
N VAL A 92 7.98 22.92 -9.13
CA VAL A 92 9.33 23.49 -9.13
C VAL A 92 10.16 23.14 -7.88
N ILE A 93 9.61 22.40 -6.90
CA ILE A 93 10.38 21.93 -5.72
C ILE A 93 10.64 20.42 -5.79
#